data_AF-A0A1C3NX68-F1
#
_entry.id   AF-A0A1C3NX68-F1
#
_cell.length_a   1.000
_cell.length_b   1.000
_cell.length_c   1.000
_cell.angle_alpha   90.00
_cell.angle_beta   90.00
_cell.angle_gamma   90.00
#
_symmetry.space_group_name_H-M   'P 1'
#
loop_
_entity.id
_entity.type
_entity.pdbx_description
1 polymer ?
#
loop_
_entity_poly.entity_id
_entity_poly.type
_entity_poly.pdbx_seq_one_letter_code
_entity_poly.pdbx_strand_id
1 'polypeptide(L)'
;MNPFYPGERQSLTADDLDGTRSLYGRRGLPLDVLAHVQDIGDLAIRENEFAGTRGESRRVEGFQIDFASAVDRLGIRYMAHVQGVGDMPFVSAGQFSGTRGQSRQMEGFAIELTGPDAANFDVFYMAHLQGSGDTGFFQNGQFCGTRGQSRRLEGILVRIEGH
;
A
#
# COMPACT_ATOMS: atom_id res chain seq x y z
N MET A 1 -14.80 10.89 -9.69
CA MET A 1 -15.74 9.91 -9.08
C MET A 1 -15.04 8.57 -9.12
N ASN A 2 -14.58 8.07 -7.97
CA ASN A 2 -13.92 6.77 -7.89
C ASN A 2 -14.98 5.66 -7.73
N PRO A 3 -14.87 4.54 -8.46
CA PRO A 3 -15.75 3.41 -8.27
C PRO A 3 -15.49 2.76 -6.92
N PHE A 4 -16.58 2.44 -6.22
CA PHE A 4 -16.62 1.65 -4.99
C PHE A 4 -16.64 0.18 -5.39
N TYR A 5 -15.67 -0.61 -4.95
CA TYR A 5 -15.63 -2.06 -5.18
C TYR A 5 -16.08 -2.78 -3.90
N PRO A 6 -17.30 -3.35 -3.85
CA PRO A 6 -17.76 -4.11 -2.70
C PRO A 6 -16.93 -5.40 -2.58
N GLY A 7 -16.38 -5.61 -1.39
CA GLY A 7 -15.53 -6.75 -1.08
C GLY A 7 -16.30 -8.07 -1.10
N GLU A 8 -16.05 -8.88 -2.13
CA GLU A 8 -16.23 -10.32 -2.09
C GLU A 8 -14.88 -11.02 -2.18
N ARG A 9 -14.74 -12.13 -1.46
CA ARG A 9 -13.57 -13.00 -1.52
C ARG A 9 -13.43 -13.54 -2.95
N GLN A 10 -12.56 -12.93 -3.74
CA GLN A 10 -12.10 -13.53 -4.97
C GLN A 10 -10.61 -13.83 -4.82
N SER A 11 -10.29 -15.12 -4.83
CA SER A 11 -9.00 -15.57 -5.34
C SER A 11 -8.91 -15.05 -6.77
N LEU A 12 -7.81 -14.36 -7.09
CA LEU A 12 -7.54 -13.88 -8.45
C LEU A 12 -7.75 -15.05 -9.42
N THR A 13 -8.68 -14.88 -10.37
CA THR A 13 -8.96 -15.85 -11.42
C THR A 13 -7.75 -15.97 -12.35
N ALA A 14 -7.71 -17.02 -13.18
CA ALA A 14 -6.65 -17.16 -14.18
C ALA A 14 -6.60 -15.94 -15.15
N ASP A 15 -7.73 -15.25 -15.35
CA ASP A 15 -7.81 -14.00 -16.12
C ASP A 15 -7.23 -12.79 -15.35
N ASP A 16 -7.35 -12.79 -14.01
CA ASP A 16 -6.69 -11.79 -13.14
C ASP A 16 -5.17 -12.02 -13.07
N LEU A 17 -4.73 -13.27 -13.20
CA LEU A 17 -3.32 -13.66 -13.28
C LEU A 17 -2.73 -13.45 -14.68
N ASP A 18 -3.53 -13.55 -15.74
CA ASP A 18 -3.13 -13.17 -17.10
C ASP A 18 -2.99 -11.64 -17.23
N GLY A 19 -3.55 -10.86 -16.29
CA GLY A 19 -3.25 -9.44 -16.06
C GLY A 19 -1.79 -9.14 -15.69
N THR A 20 -0.98 -10.15 -15.35
CA THR A 20 0.50 -10.02 -15.27
C THR A 20 1.17 -9.93 -16.64
N ARG A 21 0.43 -10.23 -17.71
CA ARG A 21 0.71 -9.79 -19.08
C ARG A 21 -0.15 -8.58 -19.40
N SER A 22 0.31 -7.41 -18.99
CA SER A 22 0.12 -6.17 -19.76
C SER A 22 -1.33 -5.84 -20.13
N LEU A 23 -2.01 -5.06 -19.28
CA LEU A 23 -3.06 -4.17 -19.81
C LEU A 23 -2.50 -2.93 -20.51
N TYR A 24 -1.20 -2.67 -20.41
CA TYR A 24 -0.38 -1.86 -21.33
C TYR A 24 1.04 -2.46 -21.32
N GLY A 25 1.68 -2.64 -22.48
CA GLY A 25 2.90 -3.43 -22.74
C GLY A 25 4.19 -3.19 -21.95
N ARG A 26 4.15 -2.80 -20.67
CA ARG A 26 5.31 -2.55 -19.81
C ARG A 26 5.16 -3.27 -18.47
N ARG A 27 6.21 -3.99 -18.09
CA ARG A 27 6.33 -4.73 -16.83
C ARG A 27 6.49 -3.72 -15.69
N GLY A 28 5.60 -3.74 -14.69
CA GLY A 28 5.76 -2.92 -13.48
C GLY A 28 7.08 -3.21 -12.76
N LEU A 29 7.55 -2.26 -11.96
CA LEU A 29 8.79 -2.44 -11.18
C LEU A 29 8.51 -3.28 -9.94
N PRO A 30 9.25 -4.39 -9.73
CA PRO A 30 8.97 -5.32 -8.65
C PRO A 30 9.23 -4.70 -7.27
N LEU A 31 8.24 -4.76 -6.38
CA LEU A 31 8.33 -4.30 -5.00
C LEU A 31 8.29 -5.45 -3.99
N ASP A 32 9.02 -5.28 -2.89
CA ASP A 32 8.84 -6.05 -1.65
C ASP A 32 8.05 -5.19 -0.66
N VAL A 33 6.86 -5.65 -0.27
CA VAL A 33 6.01 -4.93 0.70
C VAL A 33 5.87 -5.77 1.96
N LEU A 34 5.95 -5.12 3.11
CA LEU A 34 5.70 -5.73 4.41
C LEU A 34 4.63 -4.92 5.14
N ALA A 35 3.66 -5.59 5.75
CA ALA A 35 2.71 -4.98 6.67
C ALA A 35 2.80 -5.64 8.04
N HIS A 36 2.86 -4.83 9.10
CA HIS A 36 2.69 -5.32 10.46
C HIS A 36 1.20 -5.33 10.79
N VAL A 37 0.65 -6.53 10.98
CA VAL A 37 -0.77 -6.73 11.26
C VAL A 37 -0.94 -7.17 12.71
N GLN A 38 -1.91 -6.54 13.39
CA GLN A 38 -2.26 -6.89 14.76
C GLN A 38 -2.40 -8.41 14.94
N ASP A 39 -1.85 -8.94 16.03
CA ASP A 39 -1.95 -10.35 16.47
C ASP A 39 -1.43 -11.39 15.46
N ILE A 40 -0.80 -10.94 14.35
CA ILE A 40 -0.16 -11.77 13.33
C ILE A 40 1.33 -11.45 13.24
N GLY A 41 1.69 -10.17 13.29
CA GLY A 41 3.06 -9.69 13.11
C GLY A 41 3.34 -9.25 11.67
N ASP A 42 4.60 -9.33 11.27
CA ASP A 42 5.06 -8.90 9.95
C ASP A 42 4.66 -9.92 8.88
N LEU A 43 3.88 -9.48 7.90
CA LEU A 43 3.54 -10.24 6.70
C LEU A 43 4.26 -9.64 5.51
N ALA A 44 5.05 -10.44 4.81
CA ALA A 44 5.58 -10.09 3.49
C ALA A 44 4.50 -10.33 2.44
N ILE A 45 4.31 -9.36 1.57
CA ILE A 45 3.30 -9.33 0.51
C ILE A 45 4.02 -9.19 -0.80
N ARG A 46 3.74 -10.10 -1.72
CA ARG A 46 4.22 -9.99 -3.11
C ARG A 46 3.26 -9.14 -3.92
N GLU A 47 3.74 -8.62 -5.04
CA GLU A 47 2.92 -7.81 -5.95
C GLU A 47 1.56 -8.44 -6.24
N ASN A 48 0.52 -7.60 -6.25
CA ASN A 48 -0.88 -7.97 -6.49
C ASN A 48 -1.57 -8.78 -5.38
N GLU A 49 -0.93 -8.99 -4.23
CA GLU A 49 -1.60 -9.52 -3.03
C GLU A 49 -1.94 -8.39 -2.04
N PHE A 50 -3.04 -8.58 -1.30
CA PHE A 50 -3.53 -7.57 -0.36
C PHE A 50 -2.81 -7.70 0.98
N ALA A 51 -2.26 -6.60 1.49
CA ALA A 51 -1.47 -6.56 2.71
C ALA A 51 -2.30 -6.47 3.99
N GLY A 52 -2.98 -7.55 4.36
CA GLY A 52 -3.67 -7.70 5.65
C GLY A 52 -4.88 -8.62 5.58
N THR A 53 -5.81 -8.49 6.52
CA THR A 53 -6.96 -9.39 6.62
C THR A 53 -8.25 -8.71 6.20
N ARG A 54 -8.80 -9.05 5.02
CA ARG A 54 -10.14 -8.58 4.64
C ARG A 54 -11.20 -9.22 5.53
N GLY A 55 -11.91 -8.41 6.32
CA GLY A 55 -13.06 -8.86 7.10
C GLY A 55 -12.73 -9.70 8.33
N GLU A 56 -11.44 -9.91 8.65
CA GLU A 56 -11.03 -10.55 9.92
C GLU A 56 -10.82 -9.52 11.05
N SER A 57 -11.14 -8.25 10.80
CA SER A 57 -11.10 -7.15 11.76
C SER A 57 -9.74 -6.86 12.39
N ARG A 58 -8.63 -7.27 11.75
CA ARG A 58 -7.28 -6.93 12.23
C ARG A 58 -6.77 -5.65 11.56
N ARG A 59 -6.21 -4.76 12.37
CA ARG A 59 -5.60 -3.49 11.90
C ARG A 59 -4.19 -3.71 11.36
N VAL A 60 -3.83 -2.94 10.34
CA VAL A 60 -2.43 -2.65 10.01
C VAL A 60 -1.92 -1.59 10.97
N GLU A 61 -0.75 -1.83 11.58
CA GLU A 61 -0.10 -0.89 12.51
C GLU A 61 1.08 -0.15 11.89
N GLY A 62 1.64 -0.70 10.81
CA GLY A 62 2.70 -0.10 10.02
C GLY A 62 3.06 -0.93 8.79
N PHE A 63 3.89 -0.36 7.93
CA PHE A 63 4.31 -1.00 6.69
C PHE A 63 5.72 -0.56 6.28
N GLN A 64 6.31 -1.35 5.39
CA GLN A 64 7.59 -1.10 4.75
C GLN A 64 7.45 -1.45 3.27
N ILE A 65 8.06 -0.64 2.42
CA ILE A 65 8.18 -0.86 0.98
C ILE A 65 9.65 -0.76 0.61
N ASP A 66 10.11 -1.72 -0.17
CA ASP A 66 11.41 -1.71 -0.82
C ASP A 66 11.28 -2.12 -2.28
N PHE A 67 12.28 -1.79 -3.09
CA PHE A 67 12.38 -2.36 -4.43
C PHE A 67 12.94 -3.77 -4.31
N ALA A 68 12.28 -4.76 -4.93
CA ALA A 68 12.78 -6.14 -4.95
C ALA A 68 14.11 -6.26 -5.72
N SER A 69 14.42 -5.27 -6.55
CA SER A 69 15.73 -5.08 -7.17
C SER A 69 16.00 -3.59 -7.29
N ALA A 70 17.19 -3.16 -6.90
CA ALA A 70 17.57 -1.75 -6.96
C ALA A 70 17.36 -1.20 -8.39
N VAL A 71 16.65 -0.09 -8.48
CA VAL A 71 16.41 0.63 -9.72
C VAL A 71 17.28 1.87 -9.69
N ASP A 72 18.23 1.97 -10.63
CA ASP A 72 19.16 3.10 -10.64
C ASP A 72 18.39 4.42 -10.78
N ARG A 73 18.83 5.44 -10.04
CA ARG A 73 18.27 6.81 -10.05
C ARG A 73 16.76 6.93 -9.77
N LEU A 74 16.13 5.87 -9.26
CA LEU A 74 14.74 5.86 -8.81
C LEU A 74 14.69 5.48 -7.33
N GLY A 75 14.05 6.32 -6.53
CA GLY A 75 13.76 6.10 -5.13
C GLY A 75 12.26 6.08 -4.85
N ILE A 76 11.90 5.67 -3.64
CA ILE A 76 10.55 5.72 -3.12
C ILE A 76 10.59 6.24 -1.68
N ARG A 77 9.64 7.09 -1.32
CA ARG A 77 9.40 7.48 0.08
C ARG A 77 7.92 7.40 0.40
N TYR A 78 7.62 7.15 1.67
CA TYR A 78 6.25 6.93 2.12
C TYR A 78 6.08 7.33 3.58
N MET A 79 4.84 7.60 3.97
CA MET A 79 4.48 7.94 5.35
C MET A 79 3.19 7.26 5.76
N ALA A 80 3.05 7.01 7.07
CA ALA A 80 1.83 6.51 7.70
C ALA A 80 1.14 7.66 8.45
N HIS A 81 -0.19 7.66 8.42
CA HIS A 81 -1.00 8.35 9.42
C HIS A 81 -1.43 7.34 10.49
N VAL A 82 -1.01 7.57 11.73
CA VAL A 82 -1.26 6.66 12.85
C VAL A 82 -2.22 7.29 13.84
N GLN A 83 -3.22 6.51 14.28
CA GLN A 83 -4.21 6.97 15.25
C GLN A 83 -3.54 7.52 16.51
N GLY A 84 -3.93 8.74 16.90
CA GLY A 84 -3.42 9.42 18.10
C GLY A 84 -1.96 9.90 17.99
N VAL A 85 -1.30 9.71 16.84
CA VAL A 85 0.04 10.23 16.54
C VAL A 85 -0.03 11.27 15.41
N GLY A 86 -0.83 11.00 14.38
CA GLY A 86 -0.95 11.84 13.19
C GLY A 86 -0.07 11.38 12.04
N ASP A 87 0.22 12.30 11.11
CA ASP A 87 1.15 12.05 10.01
C ASP A 87 2.56 11.87 10.57
N MET A 88 3.15 10.70 10.35
CA MET A 88 4.54 10.43 10.67
C MET A 88 5.46 11.02 9.57
N PRO A 89 6.75 11.25 9.85
CA PRO A 89 7.70 11.66 8.83
C PRO A 89 7.77 10.66 7.67
N PHE A 90 8.04 11.17 6.46
CA PHE A 90 8.35 10.30 5.32
C PHE A 90 9.63 9.52 5.60
N VAL A 91 9.60 8.22 5.30
CA VAL A 91 10.73 7.31 5.35
C VAL A 91 11.06 6.82 3.95
N SER A 92 12.29 6.36 3.75
CA SER A 92 12.78 5.89 2.45
C SER A 92 12.54 4.39 2.26
N ALA A 93 12.82 3.90 1.04
CA ALA A 93 12.85 2.47 0.72
C ALA A 93 13.52 1.64 1.83
N GLY A 94 12.90 0.50 2.18
CA GLY A 94 13.41 -0.42 3.20
C GLY A 94 13.22 0.02 4.66
N GLN A 95 12.67 1.21 4.94
CA GLN A 95 12.45 1.70 6.31
C GLN A 95 11.00 1.53 6.78
N PHE A 96 10.79 1.07 8.01
CA PHE A 96 9.44 0.88 8.52
C PHE A 96 8.73 2.22 8.87
N SER A 97 7.48 2.35 8.45
CA SER A 97 6.58 3.47 8.73
C SER A 97 5.37 2.99 9.53
N GLY A 98 5.09 3.62 10.68
CA GLY A 98 4.03 3.21 11.61
C GLY A 98 4.58 2.75 12.96
N THR A 99 3.87 1.86 13.63
CA THR A 99 4.26 1.32 14.95
C THR A 99 4.18 -0.20 14.99
N ARG A 100 4.94 -0.82 15.90
CA ARG A 100 4.80 -2.23 16.24
C ARG A 100 4.52 -2.37 17.73
N GLY A 101 3.54 -3.19 18.11
CA GLY A 101 3.28 -3.54 19.51
C GLY A 101 2.80 -2.38 20.39
N GLN A 102 2.38 -1.27 19.78
CA GLN A 102 1.83 -0.11 20.50
C GLN A 102 0.30 -0.07 20.47
N SER A 103 -0.34 -1.07 19.86
CA SER A 103 -1.78 -1.16 19.68
C SER A 103 -2.40 0.05 18.98
N ARG A 104 -1.65 0.69 18.07
CA ARG A 104 -2.11 1.83 17.27
C ARG A 104 -2.34 1.40 15.83
N GLN A 105 -3.52 1.70 15.31
CA GLN A 105 -3.86 1.47 13.90
C GLN A 105 -3.33 2.58 13.00
N MET A 106 -2.97 2.21 11.78
CA MET A 106 -2.93 3.15 10.67
C MET A 106 -4.34 3.53 10.24
N GLU A 107 -4.55 4.80 9.90
CA GLU A 107 -5.80 5.30 9.30
C GLU A 107 -5.62 5.72 7.84
N GLY A 108 -4.37 5.90 7.41
CA GLY A 108 -4.03 6.25 6.03
C GLY A 108 -2.52 6.31 5.80
N PHE A 109 -2.12 6.61 4.57
CA PHE A 109 -0.73 6.69 4.14
C PHE A 109 -0.60 7.48 2.83
N ALA A 110 0.63 7.85 2.48
CA ALA A 110 0.96 8.41 1.18
C ALA A 110 2.30 7.85 0.70
N ILE A 111 2.45 7.70 -0.62
CA ILE A 111 3.63 7.13 -1.26
C ILE A 111 3.99 7.98 -2.46
N GLU A 112 5.27 8.31 -2.63
CA GLU A 112 5.75 9.04 -3.79
C GLU A 112 7.11 8.52 -4.25
N LEU A 113 7.31 8.57 -5.57
CA LEU A 113 8.59 8.27 -6.20
C LEU A 113 9.52 9.47 -6.11
N THR A 114 10.81 9.21 -6.00
CA THR A 114 11.86 10.22 -5.85
C THR A 114 13.03 9.91 -6.75
N GLY A 115 13.95 10.86 -6.89
CA GLY A 115 15.13 10.72 -7.75
C GLY A 115 14.89 11.18 -9.19
N PRO A 116 15.97 11.29 -9.99
CA PRO A 116 15.91 11.86 -11.34
C PRO A 116 14.97 11.14 -12.30
N ASP A 117 14.80 9.83 -12.13
CA ASP A 117 14.07 9.01 -13.08
C ASP A 117 12.60 8.79 -12.65
N ALA A 118 12.18 9.37 -11.51
CA ALA A 118 10.80 9.30 -11.00
C ALA A 118 9.77 9.84 -11.99
N ALA A 119 10.16 10.81 -12.82
CA ALA A 119 9.28 11.39 -13.83
C ALA A 119 8.91 10.42 -14.96
N ASN A 120 9.52 9.22 -15.04
CA ASN A 120 9.21 8.16 -16.02
C ASN A 120 8.24 7.10 -15.48
N PHE A 121 7.79 7.26 -14.24
CA PHE A 121 6.98 6.26 -13.52
C PHE A 121 5.88 6.91 -12.70
N ASP A 122 4.84 6.13 -12.43
CA ASP A 122 3.77 6.45 -11.50
C ASP A 122 3.66 5.35 -10.43
N VAL A 123 3.46 5.74 -9.18
CA VAL A 123 3.15 4.81 -8.09
C VAL A 123 1.66 4.89 -7.77
N PHE A 124 0.99 3.75 -7.85
CA PHE A 124 -0.43 3.59 -7.55
C PHE A 124 -0.62 2.77 -6.28
N TYR A 125 -1.56 3.18 -5.44
CA TYR A 125 -1.84 2.50 -4.19
C TYR A 125 -3.28 2.65 -3.72
N MET A 126 -3.74 1.69 -2.94
CA MET A 126 -5.08 1.67 -2.36
C MET A 126 -5.07 1.02 -0.98
N ALA A 127 -6.16 1.19 -0.23
CA ALA A 127 -6.35 0.58 1.08
C ALA A 127 -7.69 -0.16 1.16
N HIS A 128 -7.82 -1.02 2.16
CA HIS A 128 -9.12 -1.52 2.66
C HIS A 128 -9.36 -0.89 4.01
N LEU A 129 -10.46 -0.17 4.12
CA LEU A 129 -10.85 0.54 5.34
C LEU A 129 -11.95 -0.23 6.05
N GLN A 130 -11.81 -0.35 7.37
CA GLN A 130 -12.86 -0.91 8.21
C GLN A 130 -14.21 -0.24 7.93
N GLY A 131 -15.22 -1.06 7.61
CA GLY A 131 -16.60 -0.62 7.41
C GLY A 131 -16.82 0.25 6.16
N SER A 132 -15.79 0.45 5.32
CA SER A 132 -15.89 1.19 4.06
C SER A 132 -15.38 0.40 2.86
N GLY A 133 -14.70 -0.73 3.07
CA GLY A 133 -14.22 -1.57 1.98
C GLY A 133 -12.98 -1.00 1.30
N ASP A 134 -12.74 -1.43 0.06
CA ASP A 134 -11.59 -0.98 -0.73
C ASP A 134 -11.78 0.48 -1.18
N THR A 135 -10.71 1.28 -1.07
CA THR A 135 -10.67 2.60 -1.67
C THR A 135 -10.51 2.50 -3.19
N GLY A 136 -10.65 3.62 -3.91
CA GLY A 136 -10.07 3.70 -5.26
C GLY A 136 -8.53 3.78 -5.20
N PHE A 137 -7.89 3.77 -6.37
CA PHE A 137 -6.46 4.04 -6.47
C PHE A 137 -6.16 5.52 -6.24
N PHE A 138 -5.10 5.74 -5.46
CA PHE A 138 -4.40 7.01 -5.27
C PHE A 138 -3.02 6.90 -5.90
N GLN A 139 -2.41 8.02 -6.20
CA GLN A 139 -1.09 8.03 -6.83
C GLN A 139 -0.21 9.19 -6.35
N ASN A 140 1.10 9.01 -6.49
CA ASN A 140 2.11 10.09 -6.45
C ASN A 140 1.89 11.13 -5.33
N GLY A 141 1.93 10.68 -4.08
CA GLY A 141 1.86 11.54 -2.89
C GLY A 141 0.44 11.88 -2.43
N GLN A 142 -0.61 11.49 -3.18
CA GLN A 142 -1.99 11.66 -2.73
C GLN A 142 -2.27 10.84 -1.45
N PHE A 143 -2.97 11.42 -0.49
CA PHE A 143 -3.26 10.70 0.75
C PHE A 143 -4.35 9.63 0.54
N CYS A 144 -4.03 8.37 0.85
CA CYS A 144 -4.95 7.24 0.84
C CYS A 144 -5.42 6.93 2.27
N GLY A 145 -6.74 6.84 2.48
CA GLY A 145 -7.33 6.56 3.80
C GLY A 145 -8.02 7.77 4.41
N THR A 146 -8.01 7.86 5.74
CA THR A 146 -8.67 8.93 6.51
C THR A 146 -7.73 9.50 7.56
N ARG A 147 -8.04 10.70 8.07
CA ARG A 147 -7.35 11.30 9.22
C ARG A 147 -8.37 11.58 10.32
N GLY A 148 -8.11 11.10 11.53
CA GLY A 148 -8.91 11.38 12.72
C GLY A 148 -10.30 10.77 12.72
N GLN A 149 -10.60 9.85 11.79
CA GLN A 149 -11.92 9.20 11.70
C GLN A 149 -11.96 7.86 12.44
N SER A 150 -10.86 7.43 13.08
CA SER A 150 -10.76 6.13 13.77
C SER A 150 -11.11 4.93 12.88
N ARG A 151 -10.94 5.07 11.55
CA ARG A 151 -11.11 3.99 10.58
C ARG A 151 -9.75 3.36 10.32
N ARG A 152 -9.55 2.15 10.85
CA ARG A 152 -8.31 1.40 10.63
C ARG A 152 -8.18 0.95 9.17
N LEU A 153 -6.95 0.90 8.69
CA LEU A 153 -6.61 0.09 7.52
C LEU A 153 -6.60 -1.38 7.93
N GLU A 154 -7.21 -2.23 7.11
CA GLU A 154 -7.11 -3.70 7.21
C GLU A 154 -6.24 -4.29 6.10
N GLY A 155 -5.81 -3.45 5.16
CA GLY A 155 -4.64 -3.72 4.33
C GLY A 155 -4.37 -2.68 3.26
N ILE A 156 -3.29 -2.90 2.52
CA ILE A 156 -2.77 -2.00 1.49
C ILE A 156 -2.38 -2.77 0.22
N LEU A 157 -2.37 -2.08 -0.92
CA LEU A 157 -1.78 -2.57 -2.16
C LEU A 157 -1.01 -1.43 -2.82
N VAL A 158 0.15 -1.75 -3.39
CA VAL A 158 1.05 -0.79 -4.05
C VAL A 158 1.58 -1.39 -5.33
N ARG A 159 1.69 -0.59 -6.39
CA ARG A 159 2.35 -0.95 -7.65
C ARG A 159 3.01 0.26 -8.30
N ILE A 160 4.01 0.02 -9.14
CA ILE A 160 4.66 1.05 -9.95
C ILE A 160 4.51 0.70 -11.43
N GLU A 161 4.10 1.68 -12.23
CA GLU A 161 3.95 1.57 -13.68
C GLU A 161 4.86 2.59 -14.37
N GLY A 162 5.51 2.20 -15.47
CA GLY A 162 6.32 3.10 -16.30
C GLY A 162 5.56 3.58 -17.53
N HIS A 163 5.90 4.78 -18.03
CA HIS A 163 5.23 5.39 -19.20
C HIS A 163 6.17 5.78 -20.33
#